data_AF-A0A938T169-F1
#
_entry.id   AF-A0A938T169-F1
#
_cell.length_a   1.000
_cell.length_b   1.000
_cell.length_c   1.000
_cell.angle_alpha   90.00
_cell.angle_beta   90.00
_cell.angle_gamma   90.00
#
_symmetry.space_group_name_H-M   'P 1'
#
loop_
_entity.id
_entity.type
_entity.pdbx_description
1 polymer ?
#
loop_
_entity_poly.entity_id
_entity_poly.type
_entity_poly.pdbx_seq_one_letter_code
_entity_poly.pdbx_strand_id
1 'polypeptide(L)'
;MFLIDSSGWIEFFTNGPLASEYAKYLKDFTKIITPTIVLYEVYKKIKKERTEEDALLAVSLINKTSIMQLSESIALSAADLSLKYLLPMADAIVYATALEKDCKVITSDTHFEGLERVIFI
;
A
#
# COMPACT_ATOMS: atom_id res chain seq x y z
N MET A 1 12.93 -2.52 5.42
CA MET A 1 11.76 -2.91 4.58
C MET A 1 10.95 -1.67 4.29
N PHE A 2 10.12 -1.71 3.25
CA PHE A 2 9.20 -0.63 2.88
C PHE A 2 7.80 -1.19 2.70
N LEU A 3 6.79 -0.37 2.89
CA LEU A 3 5.42 -0.67 2.55
C LEU A 3 5.02 0.21 1.36
N ILE A 4 4.44 -0.38 0.34
CA ILE A 4 3.89 0.35 -0.80
C ILE A 4 2.36 0.29 -0.69
N ASP A 5 1.73 1.45 -0.67
CA ASP A 5 0.29 1.60 -0.59
C ASP A 5 -0.39 1.30 -1.94
N SER A 6 -1.71 1.43 -1.97
CA SER A 6 -2.50 1.17 -3.17
C SER A 6 -2.16 2.10 -4.32
N SER A 7 -1.88 3.39 -4.04
CA SER A 7 -1.51 4.37 -5.07
C SER A 7 -0.26 3.92 -5.83
N GLY A 8 0.77 3.46 -5.13
CA GLY A 8 2.02 3.03 -5.77
C GLY A 8 1.89 1.80 -6.65
N TRP A 9 1.14 0.81 -6.22
CA TRP A 9 0.86 -0.37 -7.05
C TRP A 9 0.02 -0.01 -8.27
N ILE A 10 -1.01 0.83 -8.11
CA ILE A 10 -1.87 1.25 -9.23
C ILE A 10 -1.07 2.05 -10.25
N GLU A 11 -0.25 3.01 -9.82
CA GLU A 11 0.67 3.77 -10.70
C GLU A 11 1.58 2.82 -11.49
N PHE A 12 2.20 1.85 -10.82
CA PHE A 12 3.07 0.88 -11.47
C PHE A 12 2.35 0.00 -12.50
N PHE A 13 1.20 -0.58 -12.16
CA PHE A 13 0.47 -1.49 -13.05
C PHE A 13 -0.22 -0.76 -14.22
N THR A 14 -0.58 0.50 -14.04
CA THR A 14 -1.25 1.29 -15.09
C THR A 14 -0.27 2.09 -15.95
N ASN A 15 1.03 2.00 -15.66
CA ASN A 15 2.09 2.82 -16.27
C ASN A 15 1.77 4.33 -16.17
N GLY A 16 1.34 4.73 -14.98
CA GLY A 16 1.00 6.12 -14.67
C GLY A 16 2.22 7.04 -14.58
N PRO A 17 2.01 8.35 -14.37
CA PRO A 17 3.08 9.36 -14.35
C PRO A 17 4.18 9.08 -13.32
N LEU A 18 3.84 8.44 -12.19
CA LEU A 18 4.78 8.15 -11.10
C LEU A 18 5.34 6.73 -11.17
N ALA A 19 4.98 5.94 -12.17
CA ALA A 19 5.40 4.54 -12.30
C ALA A 19 6.93 4.37 -12.23
N SER A 20 7.68 5.29 -12.84
CA SER A 20 9.15 5.26 -12.83
C SER A 20 9.76 5.55 -11.45
N GLU A 21 9.10 6.39 -10.65
CA GLU A 21 9.53 6.66 -9.27
C GLU A 21 9.26 5.46 -8.37
N TYR A 22 8.06 4.87 -8.45
CA TYR A 22 7.73 3.64 -7.72
C TYR A 22 8.57 2.43 -8.14
N ALA A 23 8.94 2.32 -9.42
CA ALA A 23 9.81 1.25 -9.92
C ALA A 23 11.18 1.20 -9.22
N LYS A 24 11.64 2.30 -8.61
CA LYS A 24 12.88 2.32 -7.81
C LYS A 24 12.75 1.48 -6.53
N TYR A 25 11.56 1.41 -5.95
CA TYR A 25 11.24 0.66 -4.74
C TYR A 25 10.79 -0.78 -5.03
N LEU A 26 10.27 -1.04 -6.23
CA LEU A 26 9.76 -2.34 -6.68
C LEU A 26 10.84 -3.28 -7.27
N LYS A 27 12.13 -3.01 -7.03
CA LYS A 27 13.24 -3.82 -7.56
C LYS A 27 13.45 -5.14 -6.83
N ASP A 28 13.07 -5.21 -5.56
CA ASP A 28 13.29 -6.36 -4.68
C ASP A 28 12.07 -6.57 -3.78
N PHE A 29 11.15 -7.42 -4.24
CA PHE A 29 9.89 -7.71 -3.55
C PHE A 29 10.07 -8.30 -2.15
N THR A 30 11.22 -8.92 -1.85
CA THR A 30 11.50 -9.49 -0.52
C THR A 30 11.62 -8.41 0.57
N LYS A 31 11.86 -7.16 0.17
CA LYS A 31 11.96 -6.01 1.07
C LYS A 31 10.64 -5.27 1.25
N ILE A 32 9.58 -5.71 0.60
CA ILE A 32 8.29 -5.03 0.54
C ILE A 32 7.28 -5.75 1.42
N ILE A 33 6.53 -4.97 2.19
CA ILE A 33 5.37 -5.39 2.94
C ILE A 33 4.14 -4.89 2.21
N THR A 34 3.13 -5.74 2.05
CA THR A 34 1.84 -5.33 1.48
C THR A 34 0.70 -5.76 2.40
N PRO A 35 -0.03 -4.81 3.02
CA PRO A 35 -1.23 -5.13 3.78
C PRO A 35 -2.30 -5.77 2.89
N THR A 36 -3.10 -6.68 3.44
CA THR A 36 -4.21 -7.30 2.68
C THR A 36 -5.26 -6.29 2.19
N ILE A 37 -5.38 -5.13 2.85
CA ILE A 37 -6.27 -4.04 2.38
C ILE A 37 -5.78 -3.45 1.05
N VAL A 38 -4.47 -3.32 0.84
CA VAL A 38 -3.89 -2.85 -0.42
C VAL A 38 -4.19 -3.82 -1.55
N LEU A 39 -4.13 -5.13 -1.26
CA LEU A 39 -4.49 -6.17 -2.22
C LEU A 39 -5.95 -6.02 -2.69
N TYR A 40 -6.87 -5.74 -1.76
CA TYR A 40 -8.29 -5.48 -2.08
C TYR A 40 -8.44 -4.28 -3.01
N GLU A 41 -7.79 -3.15 -2.69
CA GLU A 41 -7.91 -1.92 -3.46
C GLU A 41 -7.33 -2.06 -4.87
N VAL A 42 -6.13 -2.63 -5.00
CA VAL A 42 -5.47 -2.84 -6.28
C VAL A 42 -6.28 -3.79 -7.17
N TYR A 43 -6.71 -4.95 -6.65
CA TYR A 43 -7.51 -5.90 -7.42
C TYR A 43 -8.81 -5.26 -7.90
N LYS A 44 -9.54 -4.58 -7.00
CA LYS A 44 -10.80 -3.90 -7.32
C LYS A 44 -10.61 -2.82 -8.38
N LYS A 45 -9.56 -2.00 -8.26
CA LYS A 45 -9.26 -0.90 -9.19
C LYS A 45 -8.93 -1.43 -10.57
N ILE A 46 -7.97 -2.35 -10.67
CA ILE A 46 -7.53 -2.91 -11.95
C ILE A 46 -8.68 -3.66 -12.63
N LYS A 47 -9.42 -4.51 -11.91
CA LYS A 47 -10.57 -5.23 -12.47
C LYS A 47 -11.66 -4.28 -12.98
N LYS A 48 -11.84 -3.12 -12.34
CA LYS A 48 -12.81 -2.10 -12.77
C LYS A 48 -12.39 -1.38 -14.05
N GLU A 49 -11.10 -1.13 -14.23
CA GLU A 49 -10.58 -0.28 -15.31
C GLU A 49 -10.01 -1.07 -16.49
N ARG A 50 -9.68 -2.34 -16.27
CA ARG A 50 -9.04 -3.24 -17.23
C ARG A 50 -9.79 -4.56 -17.27
N THR A 51 -9.10 -5.70 -17.15
CA THR A 51 -9.70 -7.03 -17.14
C THR A 51 -9.49 -7.75 -15.81
N GLU A 52 -10.23 -8.83 -15.60
CA GLU A 52 -9.97 -9.73 -14.47
C GLU A 52 -8.60 -10.42 -14.57
N GLU A 53 -8.15 -10.74 -15.79
CA GLU A 53 -6.83 -11.33 -16.03
C GLU A 53 -5.71 -10.37 -15.58
N ASP A 54 -5.80 -9.09 -15.95
CA ASP A 54 -4.84 -8.06 -15.50
C ASP A 54 -4.82 -7.93 -13.98
N ALA A 55 -6.00 -7.98 -13.34
CA ALA A 55 -6.10 -7.89 -11.89
C ALA A 55 -5.46 -9.10 -11.19
N LEU A 56 -5.63 -10.32 -11.73
CA LEU A 56 -5.00 -11.53 -11.22
C LEU A 56 -3.49 -11.53 -11.44
N LEU A 57 -3.00 -10.97 -12.55
CA LEU A 57 -1.57 -10.77 -12.78
C LEU A 57 -0.96 -9.79 -11.77
N ALA A 58 -1.65 -8.68 -11.47
CA ALA A 58 -1.23 -7.73 -10.45
C ALA A 58 -1.15 -8.38 -9.06
N VAL A 59 -2.20 -9.11 -8.65
CA VAL A 59 -2.21 -9.88 -7.40
C VAL A 59 -1.06 -10.88 -7.35
N SER A 60 -0.76 -11.56 -8.46
CA SER A 60 0.33 -12.54 -8.54
C SER A 60 1.72 -11.90 -8.32
N LEU A 61 1.91 -10.65 -8.74
CA LEU A 61 3.13 -9.89 -8.46
C LEU A 61 3.19 -9.41 -7.01
N ILE A 62 2.08 -8.88 -6.48
CA ILE A 62 1.99 -8.44 -5.07
C ILE A 62 2.25 -9.61 -4.12
N ASN A 63 1.78 -10.81 -4.42
CA ASN A 63 2.00 -12.02 -3.61
C ASN A 63 3.47 -12.45 -3.50
N LYS A 64 4.38 -11.85 -4.28
CA LYS A 64 5.84 -12.04 -4.10
C LYS A 64 6.42 -11.19 -2.96
N THR A 65 5.62 -10.29 -2.39
CA THR A 65 5.98 -9.47 -1.22
C THR A 65 5.59 -10.16 0.08
N SER A 66 6.00 -9.60 1.22
CA SER A 66 5.52 -10.05 2.53
C SER A 66 4.09 -9.55 2.76
N ILE A 67 3.10 -10.40 2.50
CA ILE A 67 1.69 -10.09 2.75
C ILE A 67 1.45 -10.02 4.27
N MET A 68 0.90 -8.90 4.73
CA MET A 68 0.52 -8.70 6.12
C MET A 68 -1.01 -8.71 6.27
N GLN A 69 -1.51 -9.67 7.05
CA GLN A 69 -2.94 -9.77 7.36
C GLN A 69 -3.34 -8.67 8.36
N LEU A 70 -4.56 -8.16 8.22
CA LEU A 70 -5.17 -7.29 9.23
C LEU A 70 -5.41 -8.10 10.51
N SER A 71 -4.58 -7.87 11.52
CA SER A 71 -4.76 -8.40 12.88
C SER A 71 -5.65 -7.49 13.73
N GLU A 72 -6.08 -7.99 14.88
CA GLU A 72 -6.76 -7.18 15.90
C GLU A 72 -5.88 -6.00 16.38
N SER A 73 -4.57 -6.22 16.56
CA SER A 73 -3.62 -5.16 16.95
C SER A 73 -3.56 -4.03 15.92
N ILE A 74 -3.44 -4.38 14.63
CA ILE A 74 -3.44 -3.41 13.54
C ILE A 74 -4.79 -2.70 13.47
N ALA A 75 -5.91 -3.41 13.62
CA ALA A 75 -7.25 -2.83 13.53
C ALA A 75 -7.51 -1.77 14.60
N LEU A 76 -7.18 -2.06 15.86
CA LEU A 76 -7.35 -1.10 16.96
C LEU A 76 -6.42 0.10 16.82
N SER A 77 -5.14 -0.14 16.49
CA SER A 77 -4.16 0.93 16.23
C SER A 77 -4.58 1.82 15.05
N ALA A 78 -5.08 1.23 13.97
CA ALA A 78 -5.59 1.96 12.82
C ALA A 78 -6.77 2.87 13.19
N ALA A 79 -7.69 2.43 14.05
CA ALA A 79 -8.79 3.27 14.51
C ALA A 79 -8.27 4.52 15.26
N ASP A 80 -7.31 4.35 16.16
CA ASP A 80 -6.71 5.47 16.89
C ASP A 80 -5.97 6.44 15.95
N LEU A 81 -5.21 5.91 14.99
CA LEU A 81 -4.48 6.69 13.99
C LEU A 81 -5.42 7.42 13.03
N SER A 82 -6.53 6.78 12.64
CA SER A 82 -7.59 7.40 11.83
C SER A 82 -8.18 8.62 12.52
N LEU A 83 -8.49 8.53 13.81
CA LEU A 83 -9.00 9.67 14.58
C LEU A 83 -7.94 10.74 14.80
N LYS A 84 -6.69 10.34 15.09
CA LYS A 84 -5.58 11.27 15.37
C LYS A 84 -5.16 12.08 14.16
N TYR A 85 -5.06 11.44 13.00
CA TYR A 85 -4.51 12.04 11.78
C TYR A 85 -5.58 12.29 10.70
N LEU A 86 -6.86 12.04 11.01
CA LEU A 86 -7.98 12.13 10.06
C LEU A 86 -7.82 11.25 8.82
N LEU A 87 -7.10 10.12 8.97
CA LEU A 87 -6.89 9.17 7.88
C LEU A 87 -8.17 8.39 7.58
N PRO A 88 -8.54 8.20 6.30
CA PRO A 88 -9.53 7.21 5.91
C PRO A 88 -9.16 5.82 6.44
N MET A 89 -10.18 4.96 6.64
CA MET A 89 -9.99 3.64 7.25
C MET A 89 -8.89 2.80 6.57
N ALA A 90 -8.85 2.77 5.24
CA ALA A 90 -7.85 1.98 4.51
C ALA A 90 -6.43 2.52 4.73
N ASP A 91 -6.25 3.84 4.63
CA ASP A 91 -4.97 4.51 4.83
C ASP A 91 -4.47 4.36 6.27
N ALA A 92 -5.39 4.40 7.23
CA ALA A 92 -5.07 4.16 8.63
C ALA A 92 -4.59 2.72 8.87
N ILE A 93 -5.21 1.73 8.23
CA ILE A 93 -4.76 0.31 8.28
C ILE A 93 -3.37 0.18 7.66
N VAL A 94 -3.13 0.82 6.52
CA VAL A 94 -1.84 0.86 5.84
C VAL A 94 -0.77 1.45 6.76
N TYR A 95 -1.04 2.60 7.37
CA TYR A 95 -0.11 3.29 8.26
C TYR A 95 0.16 2.48 9.54
N ALA A 96 -0.89 1.96 10.18
CA ALA A 96 -0.76 1.10 11.36
C ALA A 96 0.12 -0.13 11.08
N THR A 97 -0.06 -0.75 9.90
CA THR A 97 0.76 -1.90 9.48
C THR A 97 2.22 -1.50 9.33
N ALA A 98 2.50 -0.32 8.76
CA ALA A 98 3.87 0.16 8.61
C ALA A 98 4.56 0.40 9.96
N LEU A 99 3.84 0.99 10.91
CA LEU A 99 4.35 1.24 12.26
C LEU A 99 4.61 -0.06 13.02
N GLU A 100 3.69 -1.04 12.95
CA GLU A 100 3.87 -2.34 13.62
C GLU A 100 5.08 -3.11 13.06
N LYS A 101 5.40 -2.93 11.77
CA LYS A 101 6.53 -3.59 11.11
C LYS A 101 7.79 -2.74 11.04
N ASP A 102 7.83 -1.61 11.76
CA ASP A 102 8.97 -0.69 11.80
C ASP A 102 9.48 -0.30 10.40
N CYS A 103 8.57 -0.14 9.44
CA CYS A 103 8.91 0.18 8.06
C CYS A 103 8.37 1.55 7.63
N LYS A 104 8.84 2.03 6.47
CA LYS A 104 8.37 3.30 5.89
C LYS A 104 7.28 3.06 4.87
N VAL A 105 6.25 3.90 4.84
CA VAL A 105 5.25 3.94 3.77
C VAL A 105 5.81 4.73 2.60
N ILE A 106 5.74 4.18 1.40
CA ILE A 106 6.02 4.85 0.13
C ILE A 106 4.68 5.10 -0.55
N THR A 107 4.33 6.36 -0.76
CA THR A 107 2.99 6.77 -1.23
C THR A 107 3.04 8.12 -1.93
N SER A 108 2.05 8.40 -2.76
CA SER A 108 1.75 9.70 -3.37
C SER A 108 0.37 10.20 -2.94
N ASP A 109 -0.27 9.53 -1.98
CA ASP A 109 -1.55 9.92 -1.40
C ASP A 109 -1.33 10.99 -0.31
N THR A 110 -1.87 12.18 -0.57
CA THR A 110 -1.77 13.36 0.29
C THR A 110 -2.28 13.12 1.72
N HIS A 111 -3.11 12.10 1.97
CA HIS A 111 -3.51 11.74 3.34
C HIS A 111 -2.31 11.41 4.23
N PHE A 112 -1.20 10.94 3.67
CA PHE A 112 0.02 10.58 4.42
C PHE A 112 1.05 11.71 4.52
N GLU A 113 0.82 12.85 3.87
CA GLU A 113 1.81 13.92 3.81
C GLU A 113 2.12 14.49 5.20
N GLY A 114 3.41 14.58 5.53
CA GLY A 114 3.87 15.07 6.83
C GLY A 114 3.80 14.07 7.99
N LEU A 115 3.31 12.84 7.77
CA LEU A 115 3.35 11.79 8.78
C LEU A 115 4.77 11.23 8.95
N GLU A 116 5.10 10.83 10.18
CA GLU A 116 6.37 10.18 10.46
C GLU A 116 6.50 8.87 9.69
N ARG A 117 7.72 8.50 9.30
CA ARG A 117 8.01 7.25 8.56
C ARG A 117 7.27 7.16 7.21
N VAL A 118 6.86 8.28 6.63
CA VAL A 118 6.37 8.35 5.26
C VAL A 118 7.46 8.91 4.34
N ILE A 119 7.59 8.31 3.16
CA ILE A 119 8.31 8.89 2.02
C ILE A 119 7.23 9.21 1.00
N PHE A 120 6.92 10.50 0.89
CA PHE A 120 5.98 11.02 -0.09
C PHE A 120 6.68 11.17 -1.45
N ILE A 121 6.05 10.69 -2.51
CA ILE A 121 6.50 10.77 -3.90
C ILE A 121 5.70 11.83 -4.64
#